data_AF-A0A9W9ZM60-F1
#
_entry.id   AF-A0A9W9ZM60-F1
#
_cell.length_a   1.000
_cell.length_b   1.000
_cell.length_c   1.000
_cell.angle_alpha   90.00
_cell.angle_beta   90.00
_cell.angle_gamma   90.00
#
_symmetry.space_group_name_H-M   'P 1'
#
loop_
_entity.id
_entity.type
_entity.pdbx_description
1 polymer ?
#
loop_
_entity_poly.entity_id
_entity_poly.type
_entity_poly.pdbx_seq_one_letter_code
_entity_poly.pdbx_strand_id
1 'polypeptide(L)'
;MTSFVKRSAERAKNRVIGNPFDLKTEQGPQVDGEQFGKIMSLIESGNKEGANLVYGGAQHGDKGFFIQPTVFSDVQDDMTIAKEEIFGPVMQIMKFKDMNELIERANNTIYGLAASVFTKDIDKMNTIASSVRAGTVWVNCYDVLHSQAPFGGFKMSGSGRELGEYGLEQYTEVKTVTIKLPQKNS
;
A
#
# COMPACT_ATOMS: atom_id res chain seq x y z
N MET A 1 -17.90 -13.15 11.80
CA MET A 1 -17.29 -11.96 11.16
C MET A 1 -16.88 -10.98 12.25
N THR A 2 -15.61 -10.55 12.30
CA THR A 2 -15.13 -9.63 13.33
C THR A 2 -15.73 -8.22 13.17
N SER A 3 -15.73 -7.40 14.23
CA SER A 3 -16.21 -6.00 14.16
C SER A 3 -15.46 -5.17 13.10
N PHE A 4 -14.16 -5.44 12.90
CA PHE A 4 -13.36 -4.74 11.89
C PHE A 4 -13.86 -5.06 10.48
N VAL A 5 -13.99 -6.35 10.13
CA VAL A 5 -14.48 -6.79 8.81
C VAL A 5 -15.87 -6.21 8.51
N LYS A 6 -16.78 -6.25 9.50
CA LYS A 6 -18.14 -5.72 9.34
C LYS A 6 -18.13 -4.21 9.02
N ARG A 7 -17.39 -3.42 9.80
CA ARG A 7 -17.31 -1.96 9.61
C ARG A 7 -16.63 -1.61 8.29
N SER A 8 -15.60 -2.34 7.88
CA SER A 8 -14.92 -2.15 6.59
C SER A 8 -15.86 -2.44 5.42
N ALA A 9 -16.62 -3.53 5.47
CA ALA A 9 -17.61 -3.86 4.43
C ALA A 9 -18.75 -2.83 4.37
N GLU A 10 -19.26 -2.37 5.52
CA GLU A 10 -20.27 -1.30 5.58
C GLU A 10 -19.74 0.01 4.97
N ARG A 11 -18.49 0.38 5.26
CA ARG A 11 -17.85 1.56 4.67
C ARG A 11 -17.66 1.43 3.15
N ALA A 12 -17.25 0.25 2.69
CA ALA A 12 -17.07 -0.05 1.27
C ALA A 12 -18.42 -0.01 0.52
N LYS A 13 -19.48 -0.54 1.12
CA LYS A 13 -20.85 -0.50 0.57
C LYS A 13 -21.38 0.92 0.39
N ASN A 14 -21.07 1.80 1.32
CA ASN A 14 -21.53 3.18 1.30
C ASN A 14 -20.66 4.13 0.46
N ARG A 15 -19.58 3.63 -0.17
CA ARG A 15 -18.69 4.44 -1.00
C ARG A 15 -19.37 4.78 -2.33
N VAL A 16 -19.51 6.08 -2.63
CA VAL A 16 -20.21 6.55 -3.82
C VAL A 16 -19.33 6.40 -5.07
N ILE A 17 -19.77 5.58 -6.02
CA ILE A 17 -19.13 5.35 -7.32
C ILE A 17 -19.89 6.18 -8.37
N GLY A 18 -19.19 6.88 -9.26
CA GLY A 18 -19.87 7.67 -10.26
C GLY A 18 -18.96 8.49 -11.17
N ASN A 19 -19.56 9.45 -11.86
CA ASN A 19 -18.84 10.39 -12.70
C ASN A 19 -17.81 11.17 -11.84
N PRO A 20 -16.51 11.17 -12.19
CA PRO A 20 -15.49 11.87 -11.40
C PRO A 20 -15.68 13.40 -11.34
N PHE A 21 -16.53 13.98 -12.19
CA PHE A 21 -16.90 15.40 -12.13
C PHE A 21 -18.06 15.71 -11.17
N ASP A 22 -18.75 14.70 -10.63
CA ASP A 22 -19.76 14.91 -9.58
C ASP A 22 -19.07 15.03 -8.21
N LEU A 23 -19.36 16.11 -7.48
CA LEU A 23 -18.80 16.39 -6.15
C LEU A 23 -19.16 15.34 -5.09
N LYS A 24 -20.19 14.52 -5.34
CA LYS A 24 -20.57 13.40 -4.45
C LYS A 24 -19.76 12.13 -4.70
N THR A 25 -19.09 12.03 -5.85
CA THR A 25 -18.34 10.83 -6.23
C THR A 25 -17.08 10.70 -5.37
N GLU A 26 -16.93 9.55 -4.72
CA GLU A 26 -15.71 9.20 -3.99
C GLU A 26 -14.76 8.32 -4.83
N GLN A 27 -15.30 7.62 -5.84
CA GLN A 27 -14.57 6.67 -6.67
C GLN A 27 -14.96 6.79 -8.14
N GLY A 28 -13.97 7.09 -8.99
CA GLY A 28 -14.07 7.07 -10.45
C GLY A 28 -13.83 5.68 -11.07
N PRO A 29 -13.73 5.60 -12.41
CA PRO A 29 -13.40 4.36 -13.11
C PRO A 29 -11.92 4.02 -12.93
N GLN A 30 -11.55 2.79 -13.28
CA GLN A 30 -10.16 2.42 -13.52
C GLN A 30 -9.67 3.12 -14.80
N VAL A 31 -8.35 3.24 -14.94
CA VAL A 31 -7.74 4.06 -15.99
C VAL A 31 -8.06 3.57 -17.41
N ASP A 32 -8.08 2.26 -17.63
CA ASP A 32 -8.34 1.65 -18.94
C ASP A 32 -8.88 0.20 -18.82
N GLY A 33 -9.08 -0.44 -19.98
CA GLY A 33 -9.60 -1.80 -20.09
C GLY A 33 -8.60 -2.89 -19.69
N GLU A 34 -7.29 -2.65 -19.82
CA GLU A 34 -6.26 -3.59 -19.41
C GLU A 34 -6.24 -3.71 -17.88
N GLN A 35 -6.18 -2.57 -17.19
CA GLN A 35 -6.20 -2.51 -15.74
C GLN A 35 -7.53 -3.02 -15.18
N PHE A 36 -8.66 -2.70 -15.83
CA PHE A 36 -9.95 -3.27 -15.47
C PHE A 36 -9.94 -4.81 -15.57
N GLY A 37 -9.47 -5.36 -16.68
CA GLY A 37 -9.38 -6.80 -16.88
C GLY A 37 -8.48 -7.49 -15.85
N LYS A 38 -7.31 -6.89 -15.56
CA LYS A 38 -6.37 -7.37 -14.53
C LYS A 38 -7.01 -7.40 -13.14
N ILE A 39 -7.71 -6.34 -12.74
CA ILE A 39 -8.36 -6.29 -11.42
C ILE A 39 -9.47 -7.34 -11.34
N MET A 40 -10.30 -7.48 -12.38
CA MET A 40 -11.37 -8.48 -12.41
C MET A 40 -10.83 -9.92 -12.34
N SER A 41 -9.71 -10.21 -13.01
CA SER A 41 -9.09 -11.55 -12.92
C SER A 41 -8.50 -11.84 -11.54
N LEU A 42 -7.95 -10.84 -10.84
CA LEU A 42 -7.47 -10.98 -9.46
C LEU A 42 -8.62 -11.11 -8.45
N ILE A 43 -9.76 -10.46 -8.69
CA ILE A 43 -10.98 -10.72 -7.91
C ILE A 43 -11.42 -12.18 -8.10
N GLU A 44 -11.38 -12.69 -9.33
CA GLU A 44 -11.71 -14.08 -9.63
C GLU A 44 -10.74 -15.07 -8.94
N SER A 45 -9.43 -14.78 -8.93
CA SER A 45 -8.45 -15.64 -8.24
C SER A 45 -8.71 -15.70 -6.73
N GLY A 46 -9.02 -14.57 -6.09
CA GLY A 46 -9.42 -14.53 -4.68
C GLY A 46 -10.60 -15.44 -4.35
N ASN A 47 -11.64 -15.44 -5.22
CA ASN A 47 -12.77 -16.35 -5.07
C ASN A 47 -12.37 -17.82 -5.27
N LYS A 48 -11.55 -18.13 -6.28
CA LYS A 48 -11.09 -19.49 -6.59
C LYS A 48 -10.20 -20.09 -5.50
N GLU A 49 -9.39 -19.26 -4.85
CA GLU A 49 -8.47 -19.66 -3.79
C GLU A 49 -9.14 -19.73 -2.41
N GLY A 50 -10.43 -19.38 -2.32
CA GLY A 50 -11.23 -19.55 -1.11
C GLY A 50 -11.19 -18.38 -0.14
N ALA A 51 -10.76 -17.19 -0.57
CA ALA A 51 -10.95 -15.98 0.21
C ALA A 51 -12.45 -15.68 0.36
N ASN A 52 -12.87 -15.21 1.53
CA ASN A 52 -14.28 -14.93 1.79
C ASN A 52 -14.66 -13.54 1.23
N LEU A 53 -15.38 -13.52 0.09
CA LEU A 53 -15.93 -12.30 -0.51
C LEU A 53 -17.05 -11.72 0.35
N VAL A 54 -16.77 -10.62 1.05
CA VAL A 54 -17.71 -9.98 1.98
C VAL A 54 -18.62 -8.99 1.26
N TYR A 55 -18.08 -8.25 0.29
CA TYR A 55 -18.81 -7.24 -0.50
C TYR A 55 -18.11 -6.98 -1.84
N GLY A 56 -18.88 -6.55 -2.84
CA GLY A 56 -18.36 -6.13 -4.14
C GLY A 56 -18.06 -7.31 -5.07
N GLY A 57 -16.93 -7.23 -5.77
CA GLY A 57 -16.42 -8.29 -6.62
C GLY A 57 -16.95 -8.28 -8.06
N ALA A 58 -17.67 -7.22 -8.46
CA ALA A 58 -18.25 -7.11 -9.80
C ALA A 58 -18.00 -5.73 -10.42
N GLN A 59 -18.25 -5.63 -11.73
CA GLN A 59 -18.37 -4.36 -12.43
C GLN A 59 -19.53 -3.53 -11.85
N HIS A 60 -19.36 -2.21 -11.83
CA HIS A 60 -20.42 -1.27 -11.48
C HIS A 60 -20.96 -0.60 -12.75
N GLY A 61 -22.25 -0.79 -13.06
CA GLY A 61 -22.86 -0.28 -14.29
C GLY A 61 -22.42 -1.03 -15.55
N ASP A 62 -22.80 -0.50 -16.72
CA ASP A 62 -22.61 -1.11 -18.05
C ASP A 62 -21.64 -0.32 -18.95
N LYS A 63 -21.18 0.86 -18.52
CA LYS A 63 -20.30 1.75 -19.27
C LYS A 63 -19.10 2.21 -18.46
N GLY A 64 -17.95 2.30 -19.12
CA GLY A 64 -16.68 2.66 -18.48
C GLY A 64 -16.13 1.53 -17.61
N PHE A 65 -14.96 1.77 -17.03
CA PHE A 65 -14.18 0.77 -16.30
C PHE A 65 -14.44 0.84 -14.79
N PHE A 66 -15.70 0.84 -14.35
CA PHE A 66 -16.02 0.96 -12.93
C PHE A 66 -16.09 -0.41 -12.26
N ILE A 67 -15.40 -0.57 -11.12
CA ILE A 67 -15.40 -1.79 -10.31
C ILE A 67 -15.99 -1.46 -8.95
N GLN A 68 -16.84 -2.34 -8.41
CA GLN A 68 -17.36 -2.20 -7.04
C GLN A 68 -16.21 -2.23 -6.02
N PRO A 69 -16.22 -1.38 -4.98
CA PRO A 69 -15.39 -1.57 -3.80
C PRO A 69 -15.53 -3.00 -3.30
N THR A 70 -14.44 -3.74 -3.27
CA THR A 70 -14.42 -5.18 -3.00
C THR A 70 -13.69 -5.44 -1.70
N VAL A 71 -14.26 -6.29 -0.84
CA VAL A 71 -13.67 -6.65 0.45
C VAL A 71 -13.59 -8.17 0.55
N PHE A 72 -12.38 -8.69 0.62
CA PHE A 72 -12.11 -10.06 1.01
C PHE A 72 -11.69 -10.13 2.48
N SER A 73 -12.20 -11.13 3.19
CA SER A 73 -11.77 -11.48 4.54
C SER A 73 -11.25 -12.90 4.60
N ASP A 74 -10.60 -13.24 5.72
CA ASP A 74 -9.98 -14.56 5.92
C ASP A 74 -8.93 -14.90 4.84
N VAL A 75 -8.30 -13.87 4.28
CA VAL A 75 -7.22 -13.99 3.29
C VAL A 75 -5.99 -14.63 3.95
N GLN A 76 -5.36 -15.56 3.24
CA GLN A 76 -4.12 -16.24 3.65
C GLN A 76 -2.93 -15.74 2.83
N ASP A 77 -1.72 -15.84 3.39
CA ASP A 77 -0.51 -15.25 2.80
C ASP A 77 -0.09 -15.93 1.47
N ASP A 78 -0.52 -17.16 1.23
CA ASP A 78 -0.23 -17.92 0.02
C ASP A 78 -1.16 -17.59 -1.16
N MET A 79 -2.26 -16.89 -0.91
CA MET A 79 -3.21 -16.46 -1.95
C MET A 79 -2.59 -15.43 -2.89
N THR A 80 -2.94 -15.48 -4.16
CA THR A 80 -2.49 -14.55 -5.20
C THR A 80 -2.85 -13.11 -4.82
N ILE A 81 -4.07 -12.87 -4.34
CA ILE A 81 -4.54 -11.54 -3.90
C ILE A 81 -3.81 -10.99 -2.66
N ALA A 82 -3.03 -11.81 -1.94
CA ALA A 82 -2.20 -11.39 -0.82
C ALA A 82 -0.77 -11.01 -1.23
N LYS A 83 -0.34 -11.41 -2.43
CA LYS A 83 1.04 -11.29 -2.91
C LYS A 83 1.20 -10.33 -4.08
N GLU A 84 0.23 -10.32 -4.99
CA GLU A 84 0.30 -9.51 -6.21
C GLU A 84 -0.36 -8.14 -6.03
N GLU A 85 0.25 -7.13 -6.62
CA GLU A 85 -0.31 -5.78 -6.65
C GLU A 85 -1.54 -5.72 -7.57
N ILE A 86 -2.71 -5.59 -6.96
CA ILE A 86 -3.99 -5.48 -7.67
C ILE A 86 -4.15 -4.10 -8.31
N PHE A 87 -3.77 -3.04 -7.59
CA PHE A 87 -3.91 -1.65 -8.05
C PHE A 87 -5.36 -1.28 -8.45
N GLY A 88 -6.31 -1.77 -7.66
CA GLY A 88 -7.75 -1.58 -7.84
C GLY A 88 -8.48 -1.53 -6.50
N PRO A 89 -9.81 -1.29 -6.48
CA PRO A 89 -10.58 -1.11 -5.26
C PRO A 89 -10.89 -2.45 -4.56
N VAL A 90 -9.86 -3.23 -4.22
CA VAL A 90 -9.96 -4.57 -3.64
C VAL A 90 -9.14 -4.64 -2.34
N MET A 91 -9.83 -4.73 -1.21
CA MET A 91 -9.24 -4.79 0.14
C MET A 91 -9.15 -6.23 0.64
N GLN A 92 -7.99 -6.60 1.18
CA GLN A 92 -7.70 -7.88 1.82
C GLN A 92 -7.65 -7.69 3.34
N ILE A 93 -8.39 -8.51 4.08
CA ILE A 93 -8.36 -8.51 5.54
C ILE A 93 -7.89 -9.86 6.05
N MET A 94 -6.73 -9.82 6.70
CA MET A 94 -6.06 -10.98 7.30
C MET A 94 -6.18 -10.92 8.82
N LYS A 95 -6.13 -12.08 9.49
CA LYS A 95 -6.07 -12.19 10.95
C LYS A 95 -4.66 -12.55 11.37
N PHE A 96 -4.24 -12.05 12.53
CA PHE A 96 -3.02 -12.44 13.22
C PHE A 96 -3.32 -12.56 14.72
N LYS A 97 -2.43 -13.20 15.48
CA LYS A 97 -2.55 -13.30 16.94
C LYS A 97 -1.31 -12.81 17.65
N ASP A 98 -0.15 -13.20 17.14
CA ASP A 98 1.14 -12.87 17.74
C ASP A 98 1.82 -11.71 17.00
N MET A 99 2.57 -10.89 17.74
CA MET A 99 3.25 -9.73 17.17
C MET A 99 4.48 -10.12 16.34
N ASN A 100 5.22 -11.15 16.77
CA ASN A 100 6.38 -11.63 16.01
C ASN A 100 5.93 -12.31 14.72
N GLU A 101 4.86 -13.13 14.79
CA GLU A 101 4.19 -13.69 13.61
C GLU A 101 3.76 -12.58 12.63
N LEU A 102 3.12 -11.51 13.12
CA LEU A 102 2.72 -10.38 12.28
C LEU A 102 3.92 -9.72 11.60
N ILE A 103 5.02 -9.47 12.33
CA ILE A 103 6.23 -8.84 11.78
C ILE A 103 6.87 -9.73 10.72
N GLU A 104 6.94 -11.05 10.96
CA GLU A 104 7.46 -12.01 10.00
C GLU A 104 6.64 -12.00 8.71
N ARG A 105 5.31 -12.11 8.83
CA ARG A 105 4.38 -12.11 7.70
C ARG A 105 4.41 -10.80 6.92
N ALA A 106 4.36 -9.65 7.60
CA ALA A 106 4.46 -8.33 6.96
C ALA A 106 5.77 -8.14 6.18
N ASN A 107 6.85 -8.79 6.64
CA ASN A 107 8.14 -8.74 5.99
C ASN A 107 8.35 -9.80 4.91
N ASN A 108 7.51 -10.85 4.86
CA ASN A 108 7.57 -11.95 3.91
C ASN A 108 6.96 -11.59 2.55
N THR A 109 7.58 -10.61 1.90
CA THR A 109 7.20 -10.11 0.58
C THR A 109 8.44 -9.59 -0.14
N ILE A 110 8.41 -9.59 -1.47
CA ILE A 110 9.45 -8.93 -2.28
C ILE A 110 9.32 -7.41 -2.25
N TYR A 111 8.16 -6.89 -1.85
CA TYR A 111 7.88 -5.45 -1.75
C TYR A 111 8.30 -4.86 -0.39
N GLY A 112 8.34 -3.54 -0.33
CA GLY A 112 8.72 -2.78 0.86
C GLY A 112 8.52 -1.28 0.70
N LEU A 113 7.43 -0.83 0.07
CA LEU A 113 7.20 0.59 -0.17
C LEU A 113 6.83 1.32 1.13
N ALA A 114 5.72 0.93 1.74
CA ALA A 114 5.20 1.54 2.96
C ALA A 114 4.50 0.52 3.86
N ALA A 115 4.34 0.87 5.14
CA ALA A 115 3.56 0.13 6.11
C ALA A 115 2.87 1.09 7.08
N SER A 116 1.87 0.59 7.82
CA SER A 116 1.25 1.37 8.91
C SER A 116 0.91 0.49 10.11
N VAL A 117 1.05 1.06 11.30
CA VAL A 117 0.67 0.45 12.56
C VAL A 117 -0.37 1.30 13.28
N PHE A 118 -1.48 0.68 13.71
CA PHE A 118 -2.52 1.32 14.51
C PHE A 118 -2.54 0.70 15.91
N THR A 119 -2.08 1.45 16.90
CA THR A 119 -2.01 1.02 18.30
C THR A 119 -1.94 2.22 19.24
N LYS A 120 -2.41 2.05 20.48
CA LYS A 120 -2.22 3.02 21.57
C LYS A 120 -1.02 2.69 22.47
N ASP A 121 -0.41 1.53 22.24
CA ASP A 121 0.71 1.00 23.01
C ASP A 121 2.02 1.45 22.37
N ILE A 122 2.82 2.21 23.12
CA ILE A 122 4.07 2.81 22.65
C ILE A 122 5.16 1.78 22.35
N ASP A 123 5.20 0.69 23.12
CA ASP A 123 6.22 -0.36 22.95
C ASP A 123 5.93 -1.16 21.69
N LYS A 124 4.65 -1.49 21.45
CA LYS A 124 4.23 -2.13 20.19
C LYS A 124 4.47 -1.24 18.99
N MET A 125 4.15 0.06 19.12
CA MET A 125 4.40 1.04 18.07
C MET A 125 5.89 1.05 17.68
N ASN A 126 6.79 1.26 18.64
CA ASN A 126 8.23 1.34 18.38
C ASN A 126 8.79 0.02 17.85
N THR A 127 8.34 -1.11 18.41
CA THR A 127 8.78 -2.45 17.97
C THR A 127 8.36 -2.71 16.52
N ILE A 128 7.10 -2.47 16.15
CA ILE A 128 6.62 -2.70 14.79
C ILE A 128 7.26 -1.72 13.82
N ALA A 129 7.31 -0.43 14.15
CA ALA A 129 7.84 0.61 13.28
C ALA A 129 9.32 0.41 12.94
N SER A 130 10.11 -0.11 13.87
CA SER A 130 11.54 -0.41 13.65
C SER A 130 11.79 -1.76 12.97
N SER A 131 10.85 -2.70 13.06
CA SER A 131 11.04 -4.09 12.59
C SER A 131 10.47 -4.36 11.19
N VAL A 132 9.51 -3.57 10.73
CA VAL A 132 8.95 -3.70 9.38
C VAL A 132 9.89 -3.10 8.34
N ARG A 133 10.20 -3.87 7.30
CA ARG A 133 11.12 -3.53 6.21
C ARG A 133 10.38 -2.77 5.11
N ALA A 134 10.00 -1.53 5.41
CA ALA A 134 9.34 -0.62 4.49
C ALA A 134 10.03 0.75 4.46
N GLY A 135 9.91 1.47 3.34
CA GLY A 135 10.49 2.79 3.14
C GLY A 135 9.91 3.89 4.03
N THR A 136 8.60 3.82 4.23
CA THR A 136 7.85 4.72 5.12
C THR A 136 6.98 3.87 6.05
N VAL A 137 7.02 4.14 7.35
CA VAL A 137 6.12 3.52 8.32
C VAL A 137 5.30 4.58 9.01
N TRP A 138 3.99 4.54 8.80
CA TRP A 138 3.04 5.43 9.47
C TRP A 138 2.57 4.84 10.81
N VAL A 139 2.26 5.71 11.76
CA VAL A 139 1.68 5.33 13.04
C VAL A 139 0.37 6.06 13.23
N ASN A 140 -0.71 5.30 13.43
CA ASN A 140 -2.08 5.81 13.66
C ASN A 140 -2.59 6.73 12.54
N CYS A 141 -2.01 6.63 11.36
CA CYS A 141 -2.42 7.31 10.13
C CYS A 141 -2.02 6.46 8.91
N TYR A 142 -2.43 6.88 7.72
CA TYR A 142 -2.10 6.24 6.45
C TYR A 142 -2.09 7.31 5.35
N ASP A 143 -1.23 7.16 4.34
CA ASP A 143 -1.07 8.10 3.20
C ASP A 143 -0.76 9.55 3.60
N VAL A 144 -0.08 9.75 4.74
CA VAL A 144 0.42 11.07 5.13
C VAL A 144 1.77 11.30 4.47
N LEU A 145 1.75 11.99 3.33
CA LEU A 145 2.93 12.37 2.56
C LEU A 145 3.18 13.88 2.66
N HIS A 146 4.45 14.24 2.76
CA HIS A 146 4.90 15.62 2.91
C HIS A 146 6.12 15.83 2.01
N SER A 147 6.21 16.98 1.34
CA SER A 147 7.35 17.29 0.46
C SER A 147 8.69 17.34 1.20
N GLN A 148 8.66 17.54 2.51
CA GLN A 148 9.81 17.59 3.39
C GLN A 148 10.34 16.20 3.79
N ALA A 149 9.49 15.16 3.76
CA ALA A 149 9.85 13.82 4.19
C ALA A 149 10.17 12.94 2.97
N PRO A 150 11.28 12.19 2.98
CA PRO A 150 11.62 11.32 1.86
C PRO A 150 10.63 10.17 1.73
N PHE A 151 10.37 9.74 0.49
CA PHE A 151 9.54 8.59 0.16
C PHE A 151 10.27 7.69 -0.85
N GLY A 152 10.10 6.38 -0.74
CA GLY A 152 10.71 5.42 -1.66
C GLY A 152 10.93 4.06 -1.01
N GLY A 153 11.03 3.01 -1.83
CA GLY A 153 10.91 1.63 -1.35
C GLY A 153 12.17 1.01 -0.74
N PHE A 154 11.92 -0.09 -0.02
CA PHE A 154 12.87 -1.18 0.24
C PHE A 154 12.68 -2.29 -0.81
N LYS A 155 13.67 -3.19 -0.92
CA LYS A 155 13.62 -4.40 -1.75
C LYS A 155 13.25 -4.09 -3.21
N MET A 156 12.26 -4.78 -3.78
CA MET A 156 11.83 -4.55 -5.17
C MET A 156 10.87 -3.36 -5.33
N SER A 157 10.53 -2.65 -4.25
CA SER A 157 9.73 -1.42 -4.34
C SER A 157 10.54 -0.18 -4.76
N GLY A 158 11.83 -0.34 -5.05
CA GLY A 158 12.68 0.70 -5.63
C GLY A 158 14.02 0.88 -4.92
N SER A 159 14.88 1.67 -5.55
CA SER A 159 16.19 2.08 -5.04
C SER A 159 16.32 3.60 -5.12
N GLY A 160 16.85 4.22 -4.06
CA GLY A 160 16.87 5.68 -3.92
C GLY A 160 15.65 6.21 -3.14
N ARG A 161 15.55 7.53 -3.02
CA ARG A 161 14.45 8.24 -2.38
C ARG A 161 14.08 9.45 -3.22
N GLU A 162 12.81 9.80 -3.20
CA GLU A 162 12.26 11.05 -3.73
C GLU A 162 11.77 11.92 -2.56
N LEU A 163 11.49 13.20 -2.84
CA LEU A 163 11.11 14.21 -1.85
C LEU A 163 12.22 14.48 -0.81
N GLY A 164 11.96 15.43 0.10
CA GLY A 164 12.91 15.82 1.14
C GLY A 164 14.28 16.24 0.61
N GLU A 165 15.25 16.34 1.52
CA GLU A 165 16.65 16.62 1.15
C GLU A 165 17.29 15.44 0.41
N TYR A 166 16.98 14.20 0.83
CA TYR A 166 17.51 12.97 0.24
C TYR A 166 17.19 12.81 -1.25
N GLY A 167 16.05 13.36 -1.72
CA GLY A 167 15.69 13.34 -3.14
C GLY A 167 16.69 14.08 -4.04
N LEU A 168 17.41 15.07 -3.50
CA LEU A 168 18.40 15.84 -4.25
C LEU A 168 19.64 15.01 -4.62
N GLU A 169 19.96 13.98 -3.83
CA GLU A 169 21.13 13.13 -4.04
C GLU A 169 21.08 12.44 -5.41
N GLN A 170 19.90 12.02 -5.86
CA GLN A 170 19.71 11.32 -7.14
C GLN A 170 19.81 12.25 -8.36
N TYR A 171 19.79 13.56 -8.15
CA TYR A 171 19.90 14.59 -9.19
C TYR A 171 21.20 15.38 -9.11
N THR A 172 22.15 14.95 -8.27
CA THR A 172 23.42 15.63 -8.04
C THR A 172 24.59 14.75 -8.46
N GLU A 173 25.45 15.26 -9.35
CA GLU A 173 26.71 14.61 -9.71
C GLU A 173 27.87 15.30 -8.96
N VAL A 174 28.43 14.62 -7.96
CA VAL A 174 29.48 15.19 -7.10
C VAL A 174 30.83 15.19 -7.83
N LYS A 175 31.46 16.37 -7.94
CA LYS A 175 32.81 16.52 -8.50
C LYS A 175 33.81 16.99 -7.45
N THR A 176 34.76 16.13 -7.10
CA THR A 176 35.92 16.53 -6.30
C THR A 176 37.00 17.13 -7.19
N VAL A 177 37.50 18.31 -6.83
CA VAL A 177 38.66 18.94 -7.46
C VAL A 177 39.79 18.99 -6.44
N THR A 178 40.93 18.39 -6.77
CA THR A 178 42.11 18.32 -5.89
C THR A 178 43.25 19.11 -6.51
N ILE A 179 43.82 20.05 -5.74
CA ILE A 179 44.92 20.92 -6.17
C ILE A 179 46.15 20.62 -5.31
N LYS A 180 47.30 20.38 -5.93
CA LYS A 180 48.58 20.24 -5.24
C LYS A 180 48.95 21.58 -4.60
N LEU A 181 49.15 21.58 -3.28
CA LEU A 181 49.61 22.75 -2.54
C LEU A 181 51.10 22.62 -2.18
N PRO A 182 51.85 23.74 -2.10
CA PRO A 182 53.21 23.73 -1.57
C PRO A 182 53.27 23.28 -0.11
N GLN A 183 52.31 23.73 0.70
CA GLN A 183 52.15 23.34 2.10
C GLN A 183 50.70 23.60 2.51
N LYS A 184 50.02 22.61 3.11
CA LYS A 184 48.68 22.76 3.70
C LYS A 184 48.83 23.14 5.17
N ASN A 185 48.23 24.24 5.60
CA ASN A 185 48.04 24.57 7.01
C ASN A 185 46.57 24.34 7.41
N SER A 186 46.31 24.05 8.69
CA SER A 186 44.96 23.90 9.26
C SER A 186 44.30 25.24 9.52
#